data_AF-A0A246BTM2-F1
#
_entry.id   AF-A0A246BTM2-F1
#
_cell.length_a   1.000
_cell.length_b   1.000
_cell.length_c   1.000
_cell.angle_alpha   90.00
_cell.angle_beta   90.00
_cell.angle_gamma   90.00
#
_symmetry.space_group_name_H-M   'P 1'
#
loop_
_entity.id
_entity.type
_entity.pdbx_description
1 polymer ?
#
loop_
_entity_poly.entity_id
_entity_poly.type
_entity_poly.pdbx_seq_one_letter_code
_entity_poly.pdbx_strand_id
1 'polypeptide(L)'
;MTTAPERALALIREERERQVQVEGWTLEHDDQHVTGELADAAAAYAHAGDHSPVNPQDGYGTDVGRILWPWDRASFRPGTHRHNLVRAGALIVAELERLDRLAGSVQYFMRGMPDGSLELYAADSLEVLAEWLGDVPTGTLTRVDRSAAFWVPGRPHSARAEDLFLEYYSDAPYLGGAALLWPLNFPNV
;
A
#
# COMPACT_ATOMS: atom_id res chain seq x y z
N MET A 1 33.48 -8.11 -2.92
CA MET A 1 32.59 -9.18 -3.41
C MET A 1 31.21 -8.86 -2.88
N THR A 2 30.20 -8.68 -3.74
CA THR A 2 28.81 -8.42 -3.30
C THR A 2 28.26 -9.63 -2.56
N THR A 3 27.63 -9.41 -1.41
CA THR A 3 27.05 -10.49 -0.59
C THR A 3 25.84 -11.12 -1.28
N ALA A 4 25.43 -12.33 -0.88
CA ALA A 4 24.25 -12.97 -1.45
C ALA A 4 22.96 -12.12 -1.31
N PRO A 5 22.70 -11.44 -0.17
CA PRO A 5 21.58 -10.51 -0.05
C PRO A 5 21.67 -9.33 -1.02
N GLU A 6 22.85 -8.72 -1.17
CA GLU A 6 23.05 -7.60 -2.12
C GLU A 6 22.72 -8.02 -3.56
N ARG A 7 23.09 -9.26 -3.95
CA ARG A 7 22.75 -9.79 -5.27
C ARG A 7 21.25 -9.97 -5.47
N ALA A 8 20.52 -10.43 -4.46
CA ALA A 8 19.07 -10.61 -4.55
C ALA A 8 18.35 -9.25 -4.65
N LEU A 9 18.76 -8.27 -3.84
CA LEU A 9 18.22 -6.91 -3.87
C LEU A 9 18.53 -6.21 -5.20
N ALA A 10 19.72 -6.41 -5.77
CA ALA A 10 20.07 -5.88 -7.08
C ALA A 10 19.14 -6.41 -8.18
N LEU A 11 18.83 -7.72 -8.19
CA LEU A 11 17.92 -8.31 -9.16
C LEU A 11 16.51 -7.72 -9.09
N ILE A 12 15.99 -7.50 -7.88
CA ILE A 12 14.68 -6.88 -7.67
C ILE A 12 14.69 -5.44 -8.19
N ARG A 13 15.75 -4.67 -7.90
CA ARG A 13 15.91 -3.30 -8.40
C ARG A 13 15.96 -3.26 -9.93
N GLU A 14 16.78 -4.11 -10.55
CA GLU A 14 16.93 -4.18 -12.00
C GLU A 14 15.60 -4.54 -12.68
N GLU A 15 14.82 -5.47 -12.11
CA GLU A 15 13.50 -5.80 -12.64
C GLU A 15 12.50 -4.66 -12.46
N ARG A 16 12.53 -3.94 -11.34
CA ARG A 16 11.69 -2.75 -11.13
C ARG A 16 12.01 -1.66 -12.17
N GLU A 17 13.29 -1.41 -12.44
CA GLU A 17 13.74 -0.50 -13.50
C GLU A 17 13.27 -0.96 -14.89
N ARG A 18 13.37 -2.27 -15.18
CA ARG A 18 12.87 -2.85 -16.43
C ARG A 18 11.36 -2.68 -16.58
N GLN A 19 10.57 -2.92 -15.53
CA GLN A 19 9.12 -2.73 -15.55
C GLN A 19 8.75 -1.29 -15.93
N VAL A 20 9.43 -0.30 -15.34
CA VAL A 20 9.24 1.12 -15.68
C VAL A 20 9.64 1.39 -17.14
N GLN A 21 10.84 0.98 -17.55
CA GLN A 21 11.43 1.36 -18.84
C GLN A 21 10.85 0.61 -20.04
N VAL A 22 10.47 -0.65 -19.86
CA VAL A 22 10.06 -1.55 -20.95
C VAL A 22 8.55 -1.73 -20.97
N GLU A 23 7.92 -1.95 -19.82
CA GLU A 23 6.46 -2.17 -19.74
C GLU A 23 5.69 -0.85 -19.62
N GLY A 24 6.37 0.25 -19.27
CA GLY A 24 5.74 1.55 -19.04
C GLY A 24 4.97 1.64 -17.72
N TRP A 25 5.26 0.75 -16.76
CA TRP A 25 4.66 0.77 -15.42
C TRP A 25 5.31 1.85 -14.56
N THR A 26 5.02 3.12 -14.89
CA THR A 26 5.55 4.28 -14.19
C THR A 26 4.96 4.43 -12.79
N LEU A 27 5.51 5.35 -11.98
CA LEU A 27 4.96 5.66 -10.66
C LEU A 27 3.49 6.11 -10.74
N GLU A 28 3.16 6.91 -11.76
CA GLU A 28 1.80 7.42 -12.00
C GLU A 28 0.85 6.32 -12.51
N HIS A 29 1.38 5.29 -13.17
CA HIS A 29 0.61 4.09 -13.48
C HIS A 29 0.32 3.31 -12.19
N ASP A 30 1.32 3.14 -11.34
CA ASP A 30 1.19 2.40 -10.09
C ASP A 30 0.17 3.05 -9.14
N ASP A 31 0.15 4.40 -9.09
CA ASP A 31 -0.82 5.18 -8.31
C ASP A 31 -2.29 4.95 -8.72
N GLN A 32 -2.56 4.33 -9.88
CA GLN A 32 -3.92 3.99 -10.34
C GLN A 32 -4.43 2.66 -9.76
N HIS A 33 -3.55 1.83 -9.19
CA HIS A 33 -3.89 0.51 -8.64
C HIS A 33 -4.15 0.62 -7.13
N VAL A 34 -5.36 1.09 -6.79
CA VAL A 34 -5.72 1.54 -5.44
C VAL A 34 -6.31 0.46 -4.54
N THR A 35 -6.64 -0.72 -5.08
CA THR A 35 -7.36 -1.79 -4.38
C THR A 35 -6.46 -2.98 -3.99
N GLY A 36 -5.14 -2.80 -4.07
CA GLY A 36 -4.15 -3.82 -3.73
C GLY A 36 -3.68 -4.65 -4.93
N GLU A 37 -4.02 -4.26 -6.16
CA GLU A 37 -3.68 -5.05 -7.36
C GLU A 37 -2.17 -5.33 -7.48
N LEU A 38 -1.29 -4.39 -7.13
CA LEU A 38 0.15 -4.62 -7.20
C LEU A 38 0.62 -5.72 -6.23
N ALA A 39 0.02 -5.79 -5.03
CA ALA A 39 0.29 -6.85 -4.06
C ALA A 39 -0.25 -8.20 -4.53
N ASP A 40 -1.45 -8.24 -5.10
CA ASP A 40 -2.05 -9.45 -5.67
C ASP A 40 -1.23 -9.97 -6.86
N ALA A 41 -0.76 -9.07 -7.73
CA ALA A 41 0.13 -9.41 -8.83
C ALA A 41 1.48 -9.95 -8.34
N ALA A 42 2.00 -9.40 -7.24
CA ALA A 42 3.21 -9.94 -6.61
C ALA A 42 2.97 -11.35 -6.05
N ALA A 43 1.85 -11.58 -5.35
CA ALA A 43 1.46 -12.89 -4.85
C ALA A 43 1.28 -13.90 -6.00
N ALA A 44 0.70 -13.46 -7.12
CA ALA A 44 0.54 -14.27 -8.32
C ALA A 44 1.88 -14.78 -8.85
N TYR A 45 2.88 -13.90 -8.97
CA TYR A 45 4.23 -14.31 -9.37
C TYR A 45 4.94 -15.13 -8.29
N ALA A 46 4.75 -14.84 -6.99
CA ALA A 46 5.36 -15.61 -5.92
C ALA A 46 4.89 -17.08 -5.93
N HIS A 47 3.61 -17.30 -6.24
CA HIS A 47 3.01 -18.63 -6.40
C HIS A 47 3.24 -19.26 -7.79
N ALA A 48 3.73 -18.49 -8.76
CA ALA A 48 4.03 -19.00 -10.09
C ALA A 48 5.29 -19.88 -10.06
N GLY A 49 5.08 -21.18 -10.13
CA GLY A 49 6.15 -22.18 -10.24
C GLY A 49 6.36 -23.03 -9.01
N ASP A 50 5.50 -22.92 -8.00
CA ASP A 50 5.46 -23.86 -6.88
C ASP A 50 4.40 -24.95 -7.12
N HIS A 51 4.87 -26.19 -7.24
CA HIS A 51 4.13 -27.39 -6.84
C HIS A 51 3.06 -28.00 -7.75
N SER A 52 3.22 -27.95 -9.07
CA SER A 52 2.38 -28.80 -9.93
C SER A 52 3.20 -29.76 -10.80
N PRO A 53 3.31 -31.05 -10.41
CA PRO A 53 3.55 -32.13 -11.37
C PRO A 53 2.29 -32.42 -12.24
N VAL A 54 1.34 -31.48 -12.34
CA VAL A 54 0.16 -31.62 -13.21
C VAL A 54 0.55 -31.29 -14.64
N ASN A 55 0.94 -32.37 -15.31
CA ASN A 55 0.61 -32.75 -16.68
C ASN A 55 0.62 -31.64 -17.76
N PRO A 56 1.57 -31.68 -18.72
CA PRO A 56 1.61 -30.81 -19.90
C PRO A 56 0.36 -30.85 -20.81
N GLN A 57 -0.66 -31.66 -20.48
CA GLN A 57 -1.81 -31.96 -21.32
C GLN A 57 -3.18 -31.71 -20.66
N ASP A 58 -3.25 -31.35 -19.38
CA ASP A 58 -4.55 -31.21 -18.67
C ASP A 58 -4.94 -29.74 -18.52
N GLY A 59 -5.67 -29.24 -19.52
CA GLY A 59 -5.98 -27.82 -19.76
C GLY A 59 -6.76 -27.02 -18.71
N TYR A 60 -6.89 -27.45 -17.45
CA TYR A 60 -7.54 -26.67 -16.37
C TYR A 60 -7.01 -27.00 -14.95
N GLY A 61 -5.71 -27.26 -14.79
CA GLY A 61 -5.06 -27.30 -13.48
C GLY A 61 -4.81 -25.89 -12.93
N THR A 62 -5.32 -25.58 -11.74
CA THR A 62 -5.31 -24.25 -11.11
C THR A 62 -3.90 -23.76 -10.81
N ASP A 63 -3.28 -23.05 -11.76
CA ASP A 63 -2.16 -22.17 -11.46
C ASP A 63 -2.69 -21.08 -10.53
N VAL A 64 -2.42 -21.21 -9.22
CA VAL A 64 -2.83 -20.23 -8.19
C VAL A 64 -2.40 -18.82 -8.60
N GLY A 65 -1.27 -18.69 -9.31
CA GLY A 65 -0.83 -17.42 -9.89
C GLY A 65 -1.86 -16.80 -10.83
N ARG A 66 -2.54 -17.58 -11.68
CA ARG A 66 -3.60 -17.07 -12.57
C ARG A 66 -4.87 -16.66 -11.84
N ILE A 67 -5.14 -17.26 -10.68
CA ILE A 67 -6.30 -16.92 -9.85
C ILE A 67 -6.03 -15.60 -9.11
N LEU A 68 -4.81 -15.44 -8.61
CA LEU A 68 -4.36 -14.25 -7.91
C LEU A 68 -4.07 -13.07 -8.84
N TRP A 69 -3.82 -13.31 -10.14
CA TRP A 69 -3.56 -12.24 -11.08
C TRP A 69 -4.77 -11.28 -11.16
N PRO A 70 -4.61 -10.00 -10.79
CA PRO A 70 -5.75 -9.08 -10.57
C PRO A 70 -6.33 -8.54 -11.89
N TRP A 71 -5.60 -8.70 -13.00
CA TRP A 71 -6.02 -8.26 -14.33
C TRP A 71 -6.45 -9.44 -15.20
N ASP A 72 -6.57 -9.24 -16.52
CA ASP A 72 -6.96 -10.29 -17.45
C ASP A 72 -6.06 -11.54 -17.27
N ARG A 73 -6.66 -12.69 -16.96
CA ARG A 73 -5.96 -13.96 -16.75
C ARG A 73 -5.12 -14.37 -17.95
N ALA A 74 -5.54 -13.98 -19.15
CA ALA A 74 -4.79 -14.25 -20.37
C ALA A 74 -3.58 -13.32 -20.56
N SER A 75 -3.40 -12.28 -19.73
CA SER A 75 -2.20 -11.42 -19.70
C SER A 75 -1.10 -11.93 -18.77
N PHE A 76 -1.39 -12.90 -17.89
CA PHE A 76 -0.39 -13.47 -16.99
C PHE A 76 0.69 -14.25 -17.77
N ARG A 77 1.97 -13.91 -17.55
CA ARG A 77 3.14 -14.46 -18.28
C ARG A 77 4.21 -14.94 -17.29
N PRO A 78 3.98 -16.06 -16.59
CA PRO A 78 4.98 -16.61 -15.67
C PRO A 78 6.21 -17.12 -16.44
N GLY A 79 7.38 -16.97 -15.83
CA GLY A 79 8.67 -17.50 -16.30
C GLY A 79 9.19 -18.59 -15.37
N THR A 80 10.52 -18.67 -15.25
CA THR A 80 11.17 -19.57 -14.28
C THR A 80 10.87 -19.12 -12.85
N HIS A 81 10.86 -20.04 -11.89
CA HIS A 81 10.57 -19.74 -10.49
C HIS A 81 11.43 -18.58 -9.95
N ARG A 82 12.74 -18.59 -10.21
CA ARG A 82 13.63 -17.50 -9.80
C ARG A 82 13.24 -16.16 -10.42
N HIS A 83 12.90 -16.12 -11.71
CA HIS A 83 12.46 -14.87 -12.35
C HIS A 83 11.11 -14.39 -11.80
N ASN A 84 10.20 -15.31 -11.48
CA ASN A 84 8.92 -14.96 -10.89
C ASN A 84 9.10 -14.35 -9.50
N LEU A 85 9.96 -14.90 -8.65
CA LEU A 85 10.27 -14.30 -7.35
C LEU A 85 10.89 -12.89 -7.48
N VAL A 86 11.73 -12.67 -8.49
CA VAL A 86 12.30 -11.34 -8.77
C VAL A 86 11.20 -10.35 -9.20
N ARG A 87 10.27 -10.77 -10.08
CA ARG A 87 9.10 -9.97 -10.47
C ARG A 87 8.17 -9.68 -9.32
N ALA A 88 7.91 -10.67 -8.47
CA ALA A 88 7.12 -10.51 -7.25
C ALA A 88 7.76 -9.47 -6.32
N GLY A 89 9.08 -9.57 -6.09
CA GLY A 89 9.82 -8.57 -5.31
C GLY A 89 9.74 -7.17 -5.91
N ALA A 90 9.83 -7.04 -7.24
CA ALA A 90 9.73 -5.75 -7.92
C ALA A 90 8.32 -5.13 -7.79
N LEU A 91 7.26 -5.94 -7.87
CA LEU A 91 5.88 -5.48 -7.65
C LEU A 91 5.61 -5.10 -6.18
N ILE A 92 6.20 -5.80 -5.21
CA ILE A 92 6.16 -5.39 -3.80
C ILE A 92 6.84 -4.02 -3.63
N VAL A 93 7.99 -3.80 -4.27
CA VAL A 93 8.64 -2.48 -4.24
C VAL A 93 7.72 -1.41 -4.85
N ALA A 94 7.09 -1.68 -6.00
CA ALA A 94 6.15 -0.76 -6.62
C ALA A 94 4.97 -0.39 -5.70
N GLU A 95 4.40 -1.37 -5.00
CA GLU A 95 3.30 -1.13 -4.04
C GLU A 95 3.78 -0.32 -2.83
N LEU A 96 4.96 -0.63 -2.27
CA LEU A 96 5.53 0.15 -1.17
C LEU A 96 5.81 1.59 -1.59
N GLU A 97 6.37 1.80 -2.79
CA GLU A 97 6.60 3.13 -3.35
C GLU A 97 5.27 3.91 -3.49
N ARG A 98 4.20 3.24 -3.93
CA ARG A 98 2.84 3.81 -4.04
C ARG A 98 2.29 4.21 -2.67
N LEU A 99 2.36 3.32 -1.68
CA LEU A 99 1.89 3.58 -0.31
C LEU A 99 2.69 4.72 0.35
N ASP A 100 4.01 4.76 0.15
CA ASP A 100 4.86 5.83 0.68
C ASP A 100 4.54 7.20 0.07
N ARG A 101 4.23 7.24 -1.23
CA ARG A 101 3.75 8.45 -1.93
C ARG A 101 2.39 8.88 -1.41
N LEU A 102 1.45 7.95 -1.26
CA LEU A 102 0.12 8.21 -0.74
C LEU A 102 0.16 8.77 0.69
N ALA A 103 0.93 8.16 1.59
CA ALA A 103 1.14 8.71 2.93
C ALA A 103 1.89 10.06 2.91
N GLY A 104 2.65 10.34 1.85
CA GLY A 104 3.32 11.62 1.65
C GLY A 104 2.44 12.71 1.03
N SER A 105 1.32 12.36 0.43
CA SER A 105 0.43 13.32 -0.25
C SER A 105 -0.57 13.98 0.71
N VAL A 106 -0.79 13.40 1.89
CA VAL A 106 -1.71 13.93 2.91
C VAL A 106 -0.95 14.67 4.02
N GLN A 107 -1.67 15.53 4.72
CA GLN A 107 -1.21 16.22 5.93
C GLN A 107 -1.89 15.64 7.17
N TYR A 108 -1.15 15.57 8.26
CA TYR A 108 -1.63 15.00 9.53
C TYR A 108 -1.93 16.09 10.54
N PHE A 109 -3.05 15.97 11.25
CA PHE A 109 -3.51 16.96 12.20
C PHE A 109 -4.06 16.34 13.47
N MET A 110 -3.89 17.01 14.59
CA MET A 110 -4.49 16.66 15.86
C MET A 110 -5.47 17.72 16.33
N ARG A 111 -6.51 17.27 17.01
CA ARG A 111 -7.48 18.11 17.71
C ARG A 111 -7.64 17.64 19.15
N GLY A 112 -7.54 18.58 20.09
CA GLY A 112 -7.91 18.35 21.49
C GLY A 112 -9.40 18.50 21.69
N MET A 113 -10.01 17.52 22.36
CA MET A 113 -11.43 17.52 22.67
C MET A 113 -11.71 18.04 24.09
N PRO A 114 -12.91 18.59 24.35
CA PRO A 114 -13.24 19.16 25.67
C PRO A 114 -13.17 18.16 26.84
N ASP A 115 -13.31 16.86 26.55
CA ASP A 115 -13.20 15.78 27.53
C ASP A 115 -11.75 15.34 27.80
N GLY A 116 -10.77 16.01 27.17
CA GLY A 116 -9.35 15.70 27.27
C GLY A 116 -8.87 14.60 26.33
N SER A 117 -9.75 14.03 25.49
CA SER A 117 -9.35 13.12 24.43
C SER A 117 -8.69 13.85 23.26
N LEU A 118 -8.01 13.09 22.41
CA LEU A 118 -7.32 13.58 21.22
C LEU A 118 -7.84 12.84 20.00
N GLU A 119 -8.04 13.59 18.93
CA GLU A 119 -8.36 13.04 17.61
C GLU A 119 -7.18 13.28 16.66
N LEU A 120 -6.84 12.29 15.85
CA LEU A 120 -5.83 12.36 14.79
C LEU A 120 -6.52 12.24 13.44
N TYR A 121 -6.10 13.08 12.49
CA TYR A 121 -6.68 13.20 11.17
C TYR A 121 -5.62 13.14 10.08
N ALA A 122 -6.00 12.66 8.91
CA ALA A 122 -5.31 12.89 7.64
C ALA A 122 -6.20 13.71 6.70
N ALA A 123 -5.66 14.71 6.02
CA ALA A 123 -6.39 15.53 5.05
C ALA A 123 -5.47 16.11 3.98
N ASP A 124 -6.01 16.46 2.82
CA ASP A 124 -5.22 17.08 1.75
C ASP A 124 -4.66 18.45 2.16
N SER A 125 -5.44 19.19 2.97
CA SER A 125 -5.00 20.45 3.56
C SER A 125 -5.68 20.74 4.90
N LEU A 126 -5.17 21.74 5.62
CA LEU A 126 -5.75 22.24 6.86
C LEU A 126 -7.16 22.82 6.63
N GLU A 127 -7.35 23.51 5.52
CA GLU A 127 -8.62 24.11 5.10
C GLU A 127 -9.66 23.03 4.81
N VAL A 128 -9.27 21.98 4.07
CA VAL A 128 -10.14 20.85 3.77
C VAL A 128 -10.58 20.13 5.06
N LEU A 129 -9.65 19.92 6.00
CA LEU A 129 -10.00 19.34 7.29
C LEU A 129 -10.96 20.24 8.10
N ALA A 130 -10.71 21.55 8.11
CA ALA A 130 -11.54 22.50 8.83
C ALA A 130 -12.99 22.53 8.30
N GLU A 131 -13.15 22.51 6.98
CA GLU A 131 -14.44 22.39 6.31
C GLU A 131 -15.12 21.06 6.63
N TRP A 132 -14.39 19.94 6.52
CA TRP A 132 -14.91 18.60 6.81
C TRP A 132 -15.41 18.45 8.25
N LEU A 133 -14.77 19.13 9.20
CA LEU A 133 -15.19 19.17 10.61
C LEU A 133 -16.35 20.14 10.90
N GLY A 134 -16.94 20.77 9.88
CA GLY A 134 -18.03 21.73 10.01
C GLY A 134 -17.56 23.14 10.37
N ASP A 135 -16.62 23.67 9.59
CA ASP A 135 -16.06 25.03 9.71
C ASP A 135 -15.41 25.35 11.06
N VAL A 136 -14.68 24.37 11.62
CA VAL A 136 -13.93 24.61 12.86
C VAL A 136 -12.80 25.61 12.62
N PRO A 137 -12.48 26.50 13.58
CA PRO A 137 -11.36 27.43 13.42
C PRO A 137 -10.05 26.67 13.26
N THR A 138 -9.32 26.93 12.17
CA THR A 138 -8.06 26.25 11.84
C THR A 138 -7.00 26.33 12.94
N GLY A 139 -6.99 27.42 13.73
CA GLY A 139 -6.09 27.58 14.89
C GLY A 139 -6.32 26.58 16.04
N THR A 140 -7.39 25.78 15.98
CA THR A 140 -7.65 24.69 16.94
C THR A 140 -7.07 23.34 16.50
N LEU A 141 -6.58 23.26 15.27
CA LEU A 141 -5.97 22.07 14.67
C LEU A 141 -4.45 22.21 14.69
N THR A 142 -3.76 21.21 15.21
CA THR A 142 -2.29 21.19 15.30
C THR A 142 -1.72 20.27 14.25
N ARG A 143 -0.82 20.76 13.40
CA ARG A 143 -0.12 19.93 12.42
C ARG A 143 0.83 18.95 13.10
N VAL A 144 0.90 17.74 12.56
CA VAL A 144 1.69 16.62 13.08
C VAL A 144 2.63 16.11 12.00
N ASP A 145 3.84 15.70 12.39
CA ASP A 145 4.77 15.03 11.48
C ASP A 145 4.28 13.60 11.18
N ARG A 146 4.38 13.16 9.92
CA ARG A 146 3.91 11.82 9.51
C ARG A 146 4.57 10.67 10.28
N SER A 147 5.80 10.88 10.76
CA SER A 147 6.57 9.92 11.56
C SER A 147 6.29 10.01 13.07
N ALA A 148 5.49 10.98 13.51
CA ALA A 148 5.13 11.11 14.92
C ALA A 148 4.37 9.87 15.39
N ALA A 149 4.81 9.32 16.51
CA ALA A 149 4.30 8.07 17.06
C ALA A 149 3.39 8.33 18.26
N PHE A 150 2.23 7.66 18.27
CA PHE A 150 1.20 7.79 19.30
C PHE A 150 1.01 6.46 20.00
N TRP A 151 0.85 6.50 21.33
CA TRP A 151 0.36 5.33 22.04
C TRP A 151 -1.13 5.16 21.74
N VAL A 152 -1.49 3.97 21.26
CA VAL A 152 -2.86 3.64 20.88
C VAL A 152 -3.37 2.54 21.82
N PRO A 153 -4.43 2.79 22.61
CA PRO A 153 -5.05 1.77 23.45
C PRO A 153 -5.29 0.46 22.71
N GLY A 154 -4.88 -0.66 23.33
CA GLY A 154 -5.04 -2.00 22.77
C GLY A 154 -3.92 -2.45 21.82
N ARG A 155 -2.99 -1.57 21.43
CA ARG A 155 -1.81 -1.95 20.64
C ARG A 155 -0.60 -2.27 21.52
N PRO A 156 0.24 -3.25 21.13
CA PRO A 156 1.45 -3.60 21.87
C PRO A 156 2.56 -2.55 21.75
N HIS A 157 2.49 -1.66 20.75
CA HIS A 157 3.46 -0.60 20.50
C HIS A 157 2.76 0.67 20.00
N SER A 158 3.47 1.80 20.08
CA SER A 158 3.04 3.04 19.44
C SER A 158 2.95 2.87 17.91
N ALA A 159 2.05 3.62 17.28
CA ALA A 159 1.87 3.65 15.83
C ALA A 159 2.18 5.05 15.29
N ARG A 160 2.85 5.14 14.13
CA ARG A 160 3.08 6.42 13.46
C ARG A 160 1.80 6.91 12.81
N ALA A 161 1.67 8.21 12.62
CA ALA A 161 0.52 8.80 11.92
C ALA A 161 0.34 8.21 10.51
N GLU A 162 1.44 8.03 9.78
CA GLU A 162 1.41 7.40 8.46
C GLU A 162 0.96 5.94 8.48
N ASP A 163 1.39 5.16 9.47
CA ASP A 163 0.99 3.74 9.58
C ASP A 163 -0.51 3.64 9.88
N LEU A 164 -1.04 4.52 10.74
CA LEU A 164 -2.48 4.59 11.03
C LEU A 164 -3.30 5.00 9.79
N PHE A 165 -2.77 5.91 8.97
CA PHE A 165 -3.41 6.30 7.71
C PHE A 165 -3.42 5.17 6.69
N LEU A 166 -2.32 4.43 6.54
CA LEU A 166 -2.26 3.30 5.63
C LEU A 166 -3.14 2.12 6.08
N GLU A 167 -3.32 1.94 7.39
CA GLU A 167 -4.31 1.01 7.93
C GLU A 167 -5.74 1.43 7.57
N TYR A 168 -6.11 2.69 7.84
CA TYR A 168 -7.41 3.23 7.42
C TYR A 168 -7.62 3.08 5.91
N TYR A 169 -6.60 3.39 5.11
CA TYR A 169 -6.66 3.28 3.65
C TYR A 169 -6.91 1.84 3.18
N SER A 170 -6.33 0.86 3.89
CA SER A 170 -6.52 -0.56 3.57
C SER A 170 -7.96 -1.01 3.79
N ASP A 171 -8.65 -0.44 4.79
CA ASP A 171 -10.06 -0.74 5.07
C ASP A 171 -11.04 0.07 4.20
N ALA A 172 -10.69 1.31 3.85
CA ALA A 172 -11.47 2.18 2.98
C ALA A 172 -10.56 3.07 2.12
N PRO A 173 -10.67 3.04 0.78
CA PRO A 173 -9.86 3.89 -0.08
C PRO A 173 -10.03 5.36 0.29
N TYR A 174 -8.94 6.09 0.46
CA TYR A 174 -8.98 7.53 0.70
C TYR A 174 -9.42 8.24 -0.58
N LEU A 175 -10.68 8.68 -0.64
CA LEU A 175 -11.27 9.31 -1.82
C LEU A 175 -10.94 10.82 -1.96
N GLY A 176 -9.93 11.32 -1.24
CA GLY A 176 -9.54 12.73 -1.23
C GLY A 176 -10.49 13.60 -0.39
N GLY A 177 -9.94 14.43 0.49
CA GLY A 177 -10.70 15.23 1.44
C GLY A 177 -10.09 15.20 2.84
N ALA A 178 -10.67 14.40 3.73
CA ALA A 178 -10.19 14.22 5.09
C ALA A 178 -10.67 12.88 5.67
N ALA A 179 -9.96 12.36 6.67
CA ALA A 179 -10.28 11.14 7.40
C ALA A 179 -9.88 11.26 8.87
N LEU A 180 -10.71 10.71 9.75
CA LEU A 180 -10.39 10.48 11.16
C LEU A 180 -9.59 9.17 11.29
N LEU A 181 -8.35 9.26 11.75
CA LEU A 181 -7.47 8.11 11.97
C LEU A 181 -7.58 7.56 13.40
N TRP A 182 -7.85 8.43 14.37
CA TRP A 182 -7.96 8.05 15.77
C TRP A 182 -8.89 9.01 16.53
N PRO A 183 -9.78 8.54 17.44
CA PRO A 183 -10.09 7.13 17.69
C PRO A 183 -10.63 6.46 16.42
N LEU A 184 -10.19 5.23 16.16
CA LEU A 184 -10.65 4.46 15.00
C LEU A 184 -12.15 4.20 15.18
N ASN A 185 -12.96 4.99 14.50
CA ASN A 185 -14.38 4.72 14.34
C ASN A 185 -14.54 4.04 12.98
N PHE A 186 -14.61 2.71 12.96
CA PHE A 186 -15.11 2.01 11.79
C PHE A 186 -16.57 2.42 11.62
N PRO A 187 -16.99 2.97 10.47
CA PRO A 187 -18.40 3.01 10.16
C PRO A 187 -18.89 1.56 10.23
N ASN A 188 -19.86 1.27 11.11
CA ASN A 188 -20.49 -0.04 11.16
C ASN A 188 -20.97 -0.37 9.73
N VAL A 189 -20.34 -1.34 9.10
CA VAL A 189 -20.75 -1.91 7.81
C VAL A 189 -22.08 -2.64 7.98
#